data_AF-U6C3F3-F1
#
_entry.id   AF-U6C3F3-F1
#
_cell.length_a   1.000
_cell.length_b   1.000
_cell.length_c   1.000
_cell.angle_alpha   90.00
_cell.angle_beta   90.00
_cell.angle_gamma   90.00
#
_symmetry.space_group_name_H-M   'P 1'
#
loop_
_entity.id
_entity.type
_entity.pdbx_description
1 polymer ?
#
loop_
_entity_poly.entity_id
_entity_poly.type
_entity_poly.pdbx_seq_one_letter_code
_entity_poly.pdbx_strand_id
1 'polypeptide(L)' 'HRSINCVGFGFDLIVNDYKIVRISEVRGEPPFYCDSMREWKVEVYELRTDSWRELDQVNLQLPYVHWNPCSDMFYSGAS' A
#
# COMPACT_ATOMS: atom_id res chain seq x y z
N HIS A 1 -2.68 6.09 -15.40
CA HIS A 1 -2.76 4.62 -15.13
C HIS A 1 -2.33 4.29 -13.70
N ARG A 2 -3.02 3.36 -13.01
CA ARG A 2 -2.71 2.97 -11.61
C ARG A 2 -2.59 1.45 -11.46
N SER A 3 -1.49 0.97 -10.86
CA SER A 3 -1.30 -0.44 -10.51
C SER A 3 -1.06 -0.62 -9.00
N ILE A 4 -1.69 -1.63 -8.40
CA ILE A 4 -1.40 -2.02 -7.02
C ILE A 4 -0.18 -2.93 -7.04
N ASN A 5 0.88 -2.50 -6.34
CA ASN A 5 2.14 -3.22 -6.29
C ASN A 5 2.29 -3.99 -4.96
N CYS A 6 1.57 -3.57 -3.91
CA CYS A 6 1.61 -4.18 -2.57
C CYS A 6 0.25 -4.18 -1.91
N VAL A 7 -0.03 -5.24 -1.14
CA VAL A 7 -1.04 -5.25 -0.10
C VAL A 7 -0.47 -5.93 1.15
N GLY A 8 -0.69 -5.34 2.32
CA GLY A 8 -0.42 -5.95 3.61
C GLY A 8 -1.61 -5.75 4.55
N PHE A 9 -1.80 -6.64 5.52
CA PHE A 9 -2.75 -6.44 6.61
C PHE A 9 -2.02 -6.44 7.95
N GLY A 10 -2.63 -5.81 8.95
CA GLY A 10 -2.12 -5.80 10.31
C GLY A 10 -3.23 -5.56 11.31
N PHE A 11 -2.94 -5.84 12.57
CA PHE A 11 -3.81 -5.54 13.68
C PHE A 11 -3.18 -4.45 14.54
N ASP A 12 -3.89 -3.35 14.72
CA ASP A 12 -3.50 -2.26 15.60
C ASP A 12 -4.09 -2.50 16.99
N LEU A 13 -3.25 -2.94 17.92
CA LEU A 13 -3.64 -3.24 19.30
C LEU A 13 -4.14 -2.00 20.06
N ILE A 14 -3.65 -0.79 19.73
CA ILE A 14 -3.97 0.43 20.49
C ILE A 14 -5.41 0.84 20.21
N VAL A 15 -5.82 0.82 18.94
CA VAL A 15 -7.20 1.14 18.55
C VAL A 15 -8.10 -0.08 18.40
N ASN A 16 -7.56 -1.29 18.64
CA ASN A 16 -8.22 -2.59 18.51
C ASN A 16 -8.90 -2.73 17.12
N ASP A 17 -8.15 -2.47 16.05
CA ASP A 17 -8.68 -2.41 14.69
C ASP A 17 -7.79 -3.16 13.70
N TYR A 18 -8.40 -3.80 12.71
CA TYR A 18 -7.67 -4.37 11.59
C TYR A 18 -7.48 -3.32 10.51
N LYS A 19 -6.27 -3.30 9.96
CA LYS A 19 -5.88 -2.34 8.93
C LYS A 19 -5.33 -3.07 7.72
N ILE A 20 -5.64 -2.56 6.55
CA ILE A 20 -5.06 -3.02 5.29
C ILE A 20 -4.27 -1.87 4.70
N VAL A 21 -3.00 -2.10 4.40
CA VAL A 21 -2.15 -1.13 3.71
C VAL A 21 -2.03 -1.56 2.26
N ARG A 22 -2.18 -0.64 1.31
CA ARG A 22 -1.83 -0.88 -0.08
C ARG A 22 -0.87 0.17 -0.59
N ILE A 23 0.05 -0.26 -1.44
CA ILE A 23 0.98 0.62 -2.14
C ILE A 23 0.69 0.49 -3.62
N SER A 24 0.38 1.62 -4.26
CA SER A 24 0.13 1.66 -5.69
C SER A 24 1.06 2.62 -6.38
N GLU A 25 1.48 2.23 -7.58
CA GLU A 25 2.20 3.08 -8.50
C GLU A 25 1.18 3.76 -9.41
N VAL A 26 1.23 5.10 -9.41
CA VAL A 26 0.50 5.94 -10.35
C VAL A 26 1.49 6.41 -11.38
N ARG A 27 1.17 6.14 -12.65
CA ARG A 27 1.92 6.62 -13.81
C ARG A 27 1.07 7.63 -14.57
N GLY A 28 1.77 8.53 -15.27
CA GLY A 28 1.18 9.47 -16.22
C GLY A 28 0.15 8.82 -17.15
N GLU A 29 -0.81 9.62 -17.60
CA GLU A 29 -1.90 9.14 -18.45
C GLU A 29 -1.42 8.84 -19.88
N PRO A 30 -2.01 7.84 -20.56
CA PRO A 30 -1.69 7.54 -21.96
C PRO A 30 -1.96 8.76 -22.86
N PRO A 31 -1.20 8.94 -23.96
CA PRO A 31 -0.12 8.07 -24.44
C PRO A 31 1.24 8.36 -23.80
N PHE A 32 1.33 9.39 -22.96
CA PHE A 32 2.58 9.87 -22.39
C PHE A 32 2.80 9.26 -21.01
N TYR A 33 3.13 7.96 -21.00
CA TYR A 33 3.64 7.27 -19.81
C TYR A 33 5.02 7.83 -19.49
N CYS A 34 5.07 8.96 -18.77
CA CYS A 34 6.32 9.58 -18.39
C CYS A 34 6.89 8.84 -17.18
N ASP A 35 8.00 8.12 -17.36
CA ASP A 35 8.67 7.40 -16.26
C ASP A 35 9.13 8.34 -15.13
N SER A 36 9.33 9.63 -15.43
CA SER A 36 9.63 10.66 -14.42
C SER A 36 8.40 11.09 -13.60
N MET A 37 7.18 10.70 -13.99
CA MET A 37 5.93 10.95 -13.26
C MET A 37 5.45 9.68 -12.55
N ARG A 38 6.39 8.89 -12.01
CA ARG A 38 6.10 7.74 -11.17
C ARG A 38 5.84 8.22 -9.75
N GLU A 39 4.58 8.15 -9.33
CA GLU A 39 4.16 8.50 -7.97
C GLU A 39 3.75 7.25 -7.17
N TRP A 40 4.11 7.22 -5.89
CA TRP A 40 3.82 6.10 -5.00
C TRP A 40 2.73 6.46 -3.99
N LYS A 41 1.51 6.01 -4.20
CA LYS A 41 0.43 6.24 -3.22
C LYS A 41 0.42 5.13 -2.19
N VAL A 42 0.32 5.52 -0.92
CA VAL A 42 0.09 4.61 0.20
C VAL A 42 -1.28 4.93 0.79
N GLU A 43 -2.14 3.93 0.88
CA GLU A 43 -3.42 4.07 1.55
C GLU A 43 -3.58 3.02 2.64
N VAL A 44 -4.29 3.39 3.68
CA VAL A 44 -4.66 2.52 4.79
C VAL A 44 -6.18 2.42 4.82
N TYR A 45 -6.68 1.21 4.75
CA TYR A 45 -8.06 0.89 5.08
C TYR A 45 -8.17 0.64 6.58
N GLU A 46 -9.15 1.26 7.21
CA GLU A 46 -9.48 1.06 8.62
C GLU A 46 -10.84 0.38 8.70
N LEU A 47 -10.88 -0.84 9.26
CA LEU A 47 -12.11 -1.63 9.34
C LEU A 47 -13.17 -0.91 10.19
N ARG A 48 -12.75 -0.21 11.25
CA ARG A 48 -13.65 0.54 12.12
C ARG A 48 -14.41 1.66 11.40
N THR A 49 -13.81 2.30 10.41
CA THR A 49 -14.42 3.41 9.67
C THR A 49 -14.96 2.99 8.31
N ASP A 50 -14.70 1.75 7.91
CA ASP A 50 -15.01 1.19 6.59
C ASP A 50 -14.57 2.12 5.45
N SER A 51 -13.33 2.64 5.55
CA SER A 51 -12.85 3.65 4.61
C SER A 51 -11.35 3.54 4.35
N TRP A 52 -10.96 3.94 3.14
CA TRP A 52 -9.57 4.15 2.76
C TRP A 52 -9.16 5.59 3.05
N ARG A 53 -8.00 5.77 3.66
CA ARG A 53 -7.33 7.07 3.75
C ARG A 53 -5.97 7.03 3.09
N GLU A 54 -5.70 8.04 2.26
CA GLU A 54 -4.37 8.25 1.67
C GLU A 54 -3.43 8.84 2.74
N LEU A 55 -2.20 8.36 2.81
CA LEU A 55 -1.17 8.96 3.66
C LEU A 55 -0.47 10.07 2.86
N ASP A 56 -0.52 11.30 3.37
CA ASP A 56 0.21 12.42 2.77
C ASP A 56 1.71 12.11 2.78
N GLN A 57 2.29 12.02 1.59
CA GLN A 57 3.65 11.53 1.31
C GLN A 57 4.78 12.41 1.89
N VAL A 58 4.51 13.35 2.78
CA VAL A 58 5.42 14.46 3.09
C VAL A 58 6.74 14.00 3.73
N ASN A 59 6.84 12.80 4.31
CA ASN A 59 8.09 12.36 4.95
C ASN A 59 8.45 10.88 4.82
N LEU A 60 7.73 10.08 4.03
CA LEU A 60 8.11 8.68 3.83
C LEU A 60 9.09 8.61 2.65
N GLN A 61 10.40 8.68 2.94
CA GLN A 61 11.36 7.99 2.09
C GLN A 61 11.03 6.50 2.18
N LEU A 62 10.08 6.05 1.35
CA LEU A 62 9.75 4.64 1.26
C LEU A 62 11.05 3.94 0.86
N PRO A 63 11.53 2.96 1.65
CA PRO A 63 12.68 2.17 1.23
C PRO A 63 12.35 1.55 -0.12
N TYR A 64 13.37 1.41 -0.98
CA TYR A 64 13.20 0.72 -2.24
C TYR A 64 12.61 -0.67 -1.95
N VAL A 65 11.33 -0.86 -2.29
CA VAL A 65 10.63 -2.09 -1.94
C VAL A 65 11.09 -3.16 -2.91
N HIS A 66 12.01 -4.01 -2.46
CA HIS A 66 12.44 -5.18 -3.20
C HIS A 66 11.40 -6.29 -3.02
N TRP A 67 10.62 -6.55 -4.07
CA TRP A 67 9.61 -7.60 -4.09
C TRP A 67 10.26 -8.97 -4.27
N ASN A 68 10.11 -9.87 -3.29
CA ASN A 68 10.31 -11.30 -3.53
C ASN A 68 8.96 -11.90 -3.94
N PRO A 69 8.89 -12.70 -5.02
CA PRO A 69 7.63 -13.22 -5.58
C PRO A 69 6.86 -14.22 -4.68
N CYS A 70 7.26 -14.40 -3.42
CA CYS A 70 6.70 -15.37 -2.49
C CYS A 70 6.66 -14.83 -1.04
N SER A 71 6.33 -13.56 -0.82
CA SER A 71 6.02 -13.09 0.53
C SER A 71 4.60 -13.52 0.89
N ASP A 72 4.46 -14.76 1.36
CA ASP A 72 3.20 -15.23 1.93
C ASP A 72 2.96 -14.54 3.27
N MET A 73 1.75 -14.04 3.46
CA MET A 73 1.33 -13.37 4.68
C MET A 73 0.44 -14.32 5.48
N PHE A 74 1.03 -15.00 6.46
CA PHE A 74 0.33 -15.93 7.35
C PHE A 74 -0.28 -15.17 8.53
N TYR A 75 -1.60 -15.20 8.67
CA TYR A 75 -2.27 -14.84 9.92
C TYR A 75 -2.53 -16.11 10.72
N SER A 76 -2.23 -16.11 12.02
CA SER A 76 -2.51 -17.22 12.95
C SER A 76 -1.87 -18.58 12.64
N GLY A 77 -0.78 -18.60 11.87
CA GLY A 77 0.04 -19.81 11.66
C GLY A 77 -0.54 -20.85 10.71
N ALA A 78 -1.59 -20.52 9.96
CA ALA A 78 -2.13 -21.42 8.94
C ALA A 78 -1.34 -21.28 7.63
N SER A 79 -0.50 -22.28 7.37
CA SER A 79 0.15 -22.58 6.08
C SER A 79 -0.69 -23.54 5.23
#